data_AF-E1ZRP5-F1
#
_entry.id   AF-E1ZRP5-F1
#
_cell.length_a   1.000
_cell.length_b   1.000
_cell.length_c   1.000
_cell.angle_alpha   90.00
_cell.angle_beta   90.00
_cell.angle_gamma   90.00
#
_symmetry.space_group_name_H-M   'P 1'
#
loop_
_entity.id
_entity.type
_entity.pdbx_description
1 polymer ?
#
loop_
_entity_poly.entity_id
_entity_poly.type
_entity_poly.pdbx_seq_one_letter_code
_entity_poly.pdbx_strand_id
1 'polypeptide(L)'
;MDTGTEFGMDDYDDDEDCKLAGLHVDLKERHRQEQDDQMFPDEVDTPEGIPARQRFDKYRGLKSFRTSPWDPRESLPQDYAHVFAFENFRRAHKRATEASLKAGAAGDAHGVPVGSYVQLRVAAVPADAAARVLQRVTASRQQAVAPLVVFGLLHHECKLSVQHYGVRKAAGYEDPLPSKEQLLLVNGLRSFFARPVFSTDEHGADKHKMERFLHEGRPSVATVYAPIAYTPLPLLAFKVANDGAAQLVATGSLRSCDPDRIVLKKIVLSGYPVKVHKTKAVVRFMFHNPDDVRWFRPVELWTKAGRRGRIREPVGTHGAMKCIFDGPLRQQDAVLMSLYKRVYPKWPENLDFAA
;
A
#
# COMPACT_ATOMS: atom_id res chain seq x y z
N MET A 1 61.22 -28.27 -30.37
CA MET A 1 59.75 -28.32 -30.48
C MET A 1 59.25 -28.76 -29.12
N ASP A 2 58.69 -27.85 -28.32
CA ASP A 2 57.32 -28.05 -27.84
C ASP A 2 56.81 -26.75 -27.21
N THR A 3 55.62 -26.36 -27.63
CA THR A 3 54.90 -25.15 -27.22
C THR A 3 53.90 -25.51 -26.14
N GLY A 4 54.12 -25.06 -24.90
CA GLY A 4 53.13 -25.11 -23.84
C GLY A 4 52.28 -23.84 -23.83
N THR A 5 51.03 -23.95 -24.27
CA THR A 5 50.00 -22.91 -24.11
C THR A 5 49.12 -23.32 -22.93
N GLU A 6 49.28 -22.67 -21.77
CA GLU A 6 48.34 -22.79 -20.66
C GLU A 6 47.15 -21.83 -20.91
N PHE A 7 45.97 -22.41 -21.09
CA PHE A 7 44.68 -21.71 -21.08
C PHE A 7 44.35 -21.33 -19.63
N GLY A 8 44.17 -20.03 -19.37
CA GLY A 8 43.51 -19.55 -18.16
C GLY A 8 42.00 -19.80 -18.27
N MET A 9 41.46 -20.58 -17.34
CA MET A 9 40.05 -20.95 -17.25
C MET A 9 39.32 -20.01 -16.29
N ASP A 10 38.09 -19.69 -16.66
CA ASP A 10 37.21 -18.65 -16.13
C ASP A 10 36.80 -18.84 -14.67
N ASP A 11 37.05 -17.82 -13.82
CA ASP A 11 36.62 -17.72 -12.41
C ASP A 11 35.57 -16.61 -12.20
N TYR A 12 34.90 -16.13 -13.25
CA TYR A 12 33.98 -14.97 -13.18
C TYR A 12 32.47 -15.30 -13.30
N ASP A 13 32.07 -16.55 -13.54
CA ASP A 13 30.66 -16.93 -13.77
C ASP A 13 29.89 -17.37 -12.51
N ASP A 14 30.56 -17.83 -11.45
CA ASP A 14 29.89 -18.39 -10.25
C ASP A 14 29.13 -17.35 -9.39
N ASP A 15 29.57 -16.09 -9.38
CA ASP A 15 28.98 -15.03 -8.54
C ASP A 15 27.67 -14.46 -9.11
N GLU A 16 27.51 -14.40 -10.44
CA GLU A 16 26.28 -13.93 -11.09
C GLU A 16 25.20 -15.01 -11.07
N ASP A 17 25.56 -16.28 -11.26
CA ASP A 17 24.65 -17.41 -11.16
C ASP A 17 24.07 -17.56 -9.74
N CYS A 18 24.87 -17.32 -8.69
CA CYS A 18 24.39 -17.31 -7.31
C CYS A 18 23.37 -16.18 -7.04
N LYS A 19 23.56 -14.99 -7.61
CA LYS A 19 22.62 -13.86 -7.47
C LYS A 19 21.31 -14.11 -8.21
N LEU A 20 21.39 -14.63 -9.44
CA LEU A 20 20.20 -15.03 -10.21
C LEU A 20 19.42 -16.13 -9.50
N ALA A 21 20.12 -17.12 -8.94
CA ALA A 21 19.50 -18.19 -8.16
C ALA A 21 18.79 -17.63 -6.91
N GLY A 22 19.42 -16.69 -6.18
CA GLY A 22 18.80 -16.02 -5.03
C GLY A 22 17.53 -15.24 -5.39
N LEU A 23 17.58 -14.43 -6.44
CA LEU A 23 16.41 -13.70 -6.96
C LEU A 23 15.27 -14.64 -7.38
N HIS A 24 15.61 -15.77 -8.00
CA HIS A 24 14.62 -16.76 -8.43
C HIS A 24 13.98 -17.50 -7.25
N VAL A 25 14.73 -17.76 -6.19
CA VAL A 25 14.19 -18.30 -4.92
C VAL A 25 13.23 -17.30 -4.28
N ASP A 26 13.61 -16.01 -4.22
CA ASP A 26 12.77 -14.94 -3.67
C ASP A 26 11.47 -14.73 -4.46
N LEU A 27 11.51 -14.87 -5.78
CA LEU A 27 10.31 -14.79 -6.63
C LEU A 27 9.39 -15.99 -6.41
N LYS A 28 9.93 -17.21 -6.36
CA LYS A 28 9.15 -18.43 -6.04
C LYS A 28 8.49 -18.34 -4.68
N GLU A 29 9.18 -17.81 -3.68
CA GLU A 29 8.60 -17.60 -2.35
C GLU A 29 7.47 -16.57 -2.40
N ARG A 30 7.65 -15.46 -3.11
CA ARG A 30 6.58 -14.46 -3.27
C ARG A 30 5.34 -15.01 -4.00
N HIS A 31 5.52 -15.84 -5.03
CA HIS A 31 4.41 -16.52 -5.68
C HIS A 31 3.69 -17.46 -4.73
N ARG A 32 4.43 -18.22 -3.91
CA ARG A 32 3.83 -19.08 -2.87
C ARG A 32 3.02 -18.25 -1.87
N GLN A 33 3.56 -17.12 -1.40
CA GLN A 33 2.87 -16.23 -0.47
C GLN A 33 1.61 -15.60 -1.06
N GLU A 34 1.60 -15.25 -2.35
CA GLU A 34 0.42 -14.76 -3.05
C GLU A 34 -0.66 -15.85 -3.19
N GLN A 35 -0.26 -17.08 -3.56
CA GLN A 35 -1.16 -18.23 -3.61
C GLN A 35 -1.75 -18.56 -2.23
N ASP A 36 -0.92 -18.54 -1.19
CA ASP A 36 -1.34 -18.76 0.19
C ASP A 36 -2.33 -17.67 0.65
N ASP A 37 -2.11 -16.40 0.29
CA ASP A 37 -3.05 -15.31 0.59
C ASP A 37 -4.40 -15.48 -0.14
N GLN A 38 -4.41 -16.04 -1.35
CA GLN A 38 -5.64 -16.36 -2.07
C GLN A 38 -6.41 -17.52 -1.42
N MET A 39 -5.71 -18.56 -0.95
CA MET A 39 -6.33 -19.71 -0.28
C MET A 39 -6.76 -19.41 1.17
N PHE A 40 -5.92 -18.69 1.91
CA PHE A 40 -6.05 -18.41 3.34
C PHE A 40 -5.89 -16.91 3.61
N PRO A 41 -6.92 -16.10 3.29
CA PRO A 41 -6.81 -14.64 3.34
C PRO A 41 -6.60 -14.14 4.77
N ASP A 42 -5.50 -13.41 4.97
CA ASP A 42 -5.08 -12.79 6.24
C ASP A 42 -4.88 -13.77 7.42
N GLU A 43 -4.82 -15.09 7.19
CA GLU A 43 -4.56 -16.06 8.25
C GLU A 43 -3.10 -15.92 8.74
N VAL A 44 -2.92 -15.85 10.06
CA VAL A 44 -1.60 -15.69 10.70
C VAL A 44 -1.54 -16.57 11.94
N ASP A 45 -0.49 -17.37 12.03
CA ASP A 45 -0.24 -18.21 13.19
C ASP A 45 0.23 -17.39 14.39
N THR A 46 -0.20 -17.75 15.60
CA THR A 46 0.32 -17.16 16.84
C THR A 46 1.73 -17.67 17.11
N PRO A 47 2.68 -16.81 17.53
CA PRO A 47 4.04 -17.27 17.80
C PRO A 47 4.10 -17.94 19.17
N GLU A 48 4.94 -18.95 19.30
CA GLU A 48 5.09 -19.68 20.57
C GLU A 48 5.93 -18.90 21.60
N GLY A 49 6.90 -18.08 21.14
CA GLY A 49 7.86 -17.39 22.03
C GLY A 49 7.40 -16.03 22.57
N ILE A 50 6.35 -15.42 22.01
CA ILE A 50 5.88 -14.07 22.38
C ILE A 50 4.39 -14.13 22.70
N PRO A 51 3.94 -13.63 23.88
CA PRO A 51 2.53 -13.56 24.21
C PRO A 51 1.72 -12.87 23.10
N ALA A 52 0.61 -13.46 22.69
CA ALA A 52 -0.20 -12.95 21.59
C ALA A 52 -0.73 -11.54 21.90
N ARG A 53 -1.01 -11.22 23.18
CA ARG A 53 -1.39 -9.86 23.61
C ARG A 53 -0.32 -8.81 23.28
N GLN A 54 0.96 -9.16 23.37
CA GLN A 54 2.07 -8.23 23.08
C GLN A 54 2.27 -8.10 21.58
N ARG A 55 2.26 -9.22 20.84
CA ARG A 55 2.40 -9.18 19.37
C ARG A 55 1.27 -8.39 18.70
N PHE A 56 0.06 -8.54 19.21
CA PHE A 56 -1.15 -7.93 18.65
C PHE A 56 -1.71 -6.79 19.50
N ASP A 57 -0.89 -6.13 20.31
CA ASP A 57 -1.29 -5.04 21.22
C ASP A 57 -1.98 -3.88 20.47
N LYS A 58 -1.47 -3.54 19.28
CA LYS A 58 -2.04 -2.49 18.42
C LYS A 58 -3.28 -2.92 17.64
N TYR A 59 -3.77 -4.13 17.84
CA TYR A 59 -4.94 -4.66 17.15
C TYR A 59 -6.16 -4.66 18.07
N ARG A 60 -7.33 -4.46 17.48
CA ARG A 60 -8.62 -4.58 18.17
C ARG A 60 -9.60 -5.45 17.42
N GLY A 61 -10.48 -6.11 18.17
CA GLY A 61 -11.64 -6.79 17.59
C GLY A 61 -12.71 -5.79 17.17
N LEU A 62 -13.35 -6.03 16.04
CA LEU A 62 -14.56 -5.32 15.62
C LEU A 62 -15.71 -6.33 15.53
N LYS A 63 -16.88 -5.95 16.02
CA LYS A 63 -18.10 -6.78 15.91
C LYS A 63 -18.55 -6.91 14.45
N SER A 64 -18.44 -5.82 13.70
CA SER A 64 -18.77 -5.79 12.27
C SER A 64 -17.85 -4.83 11.56
N PHE A 65 -17.19 -5.30 10.51
CA PHE A 65 -16.31 -4.45 9.70
C PHE A 65 -17.06 -3.30 9.04
N ARG A 66 -18.37 -3.42 8.76
CA ARG A 66 -19.13 -2.33 8.15
C ARG A 66 -19.67 -1.34 9.16
N THR A 67 -20.30 -1.83 10.23
CA THR A 67 -21.10 -0.97 11.12
C THR A 67 -20.37 -0.48 12.36
N SER A 68 -19.27 -1.14 12.78
CA SER A 68 -18.52 -0.68 13.95
C SER A 68 -17.75 0.60 13.61
N PRO A 69 -17.87 1.68 14.40
CA PRO A 69 -17.18 2.93 14.10
C PRO A 69 -15.67 2.78 14.27
N TRP A 70 -14.92 3.58 13.51
CA TRP A 70 -13.47 3.74 13.68
C TRP A 70 -13.15 5.22 13.50
N ASP A 71 -12.48 5.82 14.48
CA ASP A 71 -12.16 7.25 14.42
C ASP A 71 -10.96 7.51 13.47
N PRO A 72 -11.11 8.35 12.42
CA PRO A 72 -10.02 8.75 11.54
C PRO A 72 -8.88 9.51 12.21
N ARG A 73 -9.04 10.02 13.43
CA ARG A 73 -7.99 10.78 14.14
C ARG A 73 -7.37 10.03 15.31
N GLU A 74 -7.76 8.78 15.50
CA GLU A 74 -7.18 7.90 16.51
C GLU A 74 -5.79 7.38 16.06
N SER A 75 -4.81 7.48 16.95
CA SER A 75 -3.46 6.91 16.79
C SER A 75 -2.72 7.33 15.51
N LEU A 76 -2.75 8.62 15.18
CA LEU A 76 -2.07 9.18 14.01
C LEU A 76 -0.53 9.12 14.14
N PRO A 77 0.21 8.77 13.07
CA PRO A 77 1.67 8.91 13.02
C PRO A 77 2.08 10.38 13.12
N GLN A 78 3.31 10.64 13.56
CA GLN A 78 3.88 11.99 13.59
C GLN A 78 3.89 12.63 12.19
N ASP A 79 4.17 11.82 11.16
CA ASP A 79 4.17 12.21 9.75
C ASP A 79 2.88 12.91 9.30
N TYR A 80 1.73 12.53 9.86
CA TYR A 80 0.43 13.12 9.52
C TYR A 80 0.32 14.59 9.92
N ALA A 81 1.16 15.09 10.84
CA ALA A 81 1.20 16.50 11.19
C ALA A 81 1.69 17.40 10.05
N HIS A 82 2.46 16.83 9.10
CA HIS A 82 3.01 17.56 7.95
C HIS A 82 2.10 17.52 6.71
N VAL A 83 1.02 16.74 6.78
CA VAL A 83 0.10 16.50 5.67
C VAL A 83 -0.96 17.59 5.62
N PHE A 84 -1.20 18.17 4.46
CA PHE A 84 -2.29 19.10 4.25
C PHE A 84 -3.61 18.35 4.08
N ALA A 85 -4.58 18.66 4.93
CA ALA A 85 -5.94 18.13 4.87
C ALA A 85 -6.89 19.14 4.24
N PHE A 86 -7.71 18.70 3.29
CA PHE A 86 -8.81 19.51 2.77
C PHE A 86 -10.06 19.31 3.64
N GLU A 87 -10.78 20.39 3.92
CA GLU A 87 -12.14 20.29 4.46
C GLU A 87 -13.09 19.68 3.41
N ASN A 88 -12.96 20.10 2.15
CA ASN A 88 -13.71 19.55 1.03
C ASN A 88 -12.87 19.59 -0.26
N PHE A 89 -12.31 18.44 -0.64
CA PHE A 89 -11.45 18.30 -1.82
C PHE A 89 -12.16 18.73 -3.12
N ARG A 90 -13.42 18.36 -3.32
CA ARG A 90 -14.19 18.71 -4.53
C ARG A 90 -14.38 20.20 -4.70
N ARG A 91 -14.66 20.91 -3.59
CA ARG A 91 -14.82 22.38 -3.60
C ARG A 91 -13.48 23.07 -3.86
N ALA A 92 -12.39 22.59 -3.24
CA ALA A 92 -11.05 23.11 -3.47
C ALA A 92 -10.62 22.92 -4.94
N HIS A 93 -10.89 21.75 -5.51
CA HIS A 93 -10.64 21.47 -6.92
C HIS A 93 -11.37 22.45 -7.84
N LYS A 94 -12.70 22.59 -7.69
CA LYS A 94 -13.50 23.53 -8.50
C LYS A 94 -12.95 24.96 -8.44
N ARG A 95 -12.58 25.43 -7.24
CA ARG A 95 -12.00 26.77 -7.05
C ARG A 95 -10.64 26.92 -7.72
N ALA A 96 -9.78 25.91 -7.64
CA ALA A 96 -8.47 25.92 -8.30
C ALA A 96 -8.61 25.98 -9.82
N THR A 97 -9.53 25.19 -10.40
CA THR A 97 -9.82 25.22 -11.84
C THR A 97 -10.39 26.57 -12.27
N GLU A 98 -11.36 27.12 -11.54
CA GLU A 98 -11.92 28.46 -11.83
C GLU A 98 -10.88 29.56 -11.74
N ALA A 99 -9.97 29.50 -10.76
CA ALA A 99 -8.87 30.46 -10.63
C ALA A 99 -7.91 30.38 -11.82
N SER A 100 -7.56 29.17 -12.26
CA SER A 100 -6.71 28.96 -13.44
C SER A 100 -7.37 29.47 -14.73
N LEU A 101 -8.68 29.27 -14.90
CA LEU A 101 -9.41 29.76 -16.06
C LEU A 101 -9.52 31.28 -16.09
N LYS A 102 -9.69 31.92 -14.92
CA LYS A 102 -9.69 33.38 -14.79
C LYS A 102 -8.34 33.99 -15.12
N ALA A 103 -7.24 33.39 -14.64
CA ALA A 103 -5.89 33.84 -14.95
C ALA A 103 -5.54 33.72 -16.44
N GLY A 104 -6.14 32.76 -17.16
CA GLY A 104 -5.98 32.60 -18.60
C GLY A 104 -6.92 33.48 -19.45
N ALA A 105 -7.90 34.15 -18.84
CA ALA A 105 -8.84 35.00 -19.57
C ALA A 105 -8.19 36.33 -19.99
N ALA A 106 -8.51 36.79 -21.20
CA ALA A 106 -8.05 38.08 -21.72
C ALA A 106 -8.60 39.23 -20.84
N GLY A 107 -7.77 39.73 -19.93
CA GLY A 107 -8.14 40.78 -18.97
C GLY A 107 -7.41 40.73 -17.63
N ASP A 108 -6.74 39.62 -17.30
CA ASP A 108 -5.85 39.58 -16.14
C ASP A 108 -4.50 40.24 -16.46
N ALA A 109 -4.10 41.24 -15.67
CA ALA A 109 -2.82 41.95 -15.83
C ALA A 109 -1.60 41.04 -15.61
N HIS A 110 -1.81 39.88 -14.96
CA HIS A 110 -0.75 38.93 -14.61
C HIS A 110 -0.81 37.62 -15.42
N GLY A 111 -1.77 37.50 -16.35
CA GLY A 111 -1.97 36.32 -17.19
C GLY A 111 -1.32 36.44 -18.56
N VAL A 112 -0.82 35.31 -19.11
CA VAL A 112 -0.36 35.24 -20.50
C VAL A 112 -1.33 34.38 -21.32
N PRO A 113 -1.85 34.85 -22.47
CA PRO A 113 -2.78 34.07 -23.28
C PRO A 113 -2.08 32.93 -24.01
N VAL A 114 -2.84 31.84 -24.24
CA VAL A 114 -2.38 30.64 -24.95
C VAL A 114 -1.90 30.99 -26.35
N GLY A 115 -0.74 30.45 -26.76
CA GLY A 115 -0.14 30.69 -28.08
C GLY A 115 0.91 31.80 -28.11
N SER A 116 1.16 32.49 -26.99
CA SER A 116 2.19 33.53 -26.90
C SER A 116 3.58 32.94 -26.72
N TYR A 117 4.58 33.50 -27.40
CA TYR A 117 5.99 33.20 -27.12
C TYR A 117 6.42 33.95 -25.84
N VAL A 118 6.92 33.21 -24.86
CA VAL A 118 7.29 33.75 -23.55
C VAL A 118 8.75 33.48 -23.19
N GLN A 119 9.36 34.43 -22.49
CA GLN A 119 10.63 34.22 -21.80
C GLN A 119 10.37 34.08 -20.30
N LEU A 120 10.60 32.90 -19.75
CA LEU A 120 10.42 32.62 -18.32
C LEU A 120 11.73 32.91 -17.57
N ARG A 121 11.67 33.74 -16.52
CA ARG A 121 12.77 33.97 -15.59
C ARG A 121 12.40 33.37 -14.23
N VAL A 122 13.04 32.27 -13.86
CA VAL A 122 12.81 31.58 -12.59
C VAL A 122 13.85 32.04 -11.57
N ALA A 123 13.40 32.56 -10.44
CA ALA A 123 14.27 32.97 -9.35
C ALA A 123 14.66 31.78 -8.45
N ALA A 124 15.80 31.87 -7.77
CA ALA A 124 16.23 30.94 -6.72
C ALA A 124 16.34 29.46 -7.16
N VAL A 125 16.82 29.20 -8.38
CA VAL A 125 17.11 27.84 -8.85
C VAL A 125 18.47 27.39 -8.30
N PRO A 126 18.57 26.24 -7.59
CA PRO A 126 19.85 25.69 -7.16
C PRO A 126 20.79 25.43 -8.35
N ALA A 127 22.10 25.65 -8.16
CA ALA A 127 23.10 25.52 -9.23
C ALA A 127 23.06 24.13 -9.90
N ASP A 128 22.89 23.07 -9.11
CA ASP A 128 22.81 21.69 -9.61
C ASP A 128 21.55 21.44 -10.46
N ALA A 129 20.42 22.03 -10.06
CA ALA A 129 19.18 21.95 -10.83
C ALA A 129 19.33 22.72 -12.16
N ALA A 130 19.95 23.90 -12.14
CA ALA A 130 20.22 24.69 -13.33
C ALA A 130 21.14 23.94 -14.32
N ALA A 131 22.21 23.30 -13.82
CA ALA A 131 23.12 22.50 -14.64
C ALA A 131 22.39 21.33 -15.33
N ARG A 132 21.55 20.58 -14.60
CA ARG A 132 20.74 19.48 -15.14
C ARG A 132 19.77 19.95 -16.23
N VAL A 133 19.14 21.12 -16.04
CA VAL A 133 18.24 21.72 -17.04
C VAL A 133 19.02 22.09 -18.29
N LEU A 134 20.18 22.76 -18.17
CA LEU A 134 21.01 23.14 -19.32
C LEU A 134 21.50 21.92 -20.10
N GLN A 135 21.97 20.88 -19.40
CA GLN A 135 22.37 19.62 -20.01
C GLN A 135 21.22 18.99 -20.82
N ARG A 136 20.01 18.99 -20.25
CA ARG A 136 18.82 18.44 -20.92
C ARG A 136 18.40 19.25 -22.14
N VAL A 137 18.48 20.58 -22.07
CA VAL A 137 18.20 21.46 -23.22
C VAL A 137 19.22 21.21 -24.34
N THR A 138 20.51 21.08 -24.03
CA THR A 138 21.55 20.76 -25.02
C THR A 138 21.33 19.38 -25.65
N ALA A 139 21.03 18.36 -24.84
CA ALA A 139 20.77 17.01 -25.33
C ALA A 139 19.49 16.94 -26.19
N SER A 140 18.46 17.72 -25.87
CA SER A 140 17.24 17.82 -26.67
C SER A 140 17.50 18.50 -28.02
N ARG A 141 18.38 19.50 -28.10
CA ARG A 141 18.80 20.10 -29.39
C ARG A 141 19.51 19.10 -30.30
N GLN A 142 20.21 18.13 -29.71
CA GLN A 142 20.87 17.05 -30.42
C GLN A 142 19.91 15.87 -30.74
N GLN A 143 18.60 16.03 -30.51
CA GLN A 143 17.55 15.01 -30.68
C GLN A 143 17.77 13.70 -29.91
N ALA A 144 18.70 13.65 -28.96
CA ALA A 144 18.99 12.46 -28.17
C ALA A 144 17.98 12.24 -27.03
N VAL A 145 17.27 13.29 -26.60
CA VAL A 145 16.39 13.26 -25.42
C VAL A 145 15.11 14.07 -25.66
N ALA A 146 14.02 13.66 -25.01
CA ALA A 146 12.74 14.38 -25.02
C ALA A 146 12.89 15.86 -24.56
N PRO A 147 12.11 16.78 -25.14
CA PRO A 147 12.19 18.21 -24.85
C PRO A 147 11.82 18.53 -23.40
N LEU A 148 12.35 19.65 -22.92
CA LEU A 148 11.98 20.19 -21.61
C LEU A 148 10.56 20.75 -21.68
N VAL A 149 9.68 20.23 -20.81
CA VAL A 149 8.30 20.71 -20.65
C VAL A 149 8.18 21.44 -19.32
N VAL A 150 7.60 22.64 -19.36
CA VAL A 150 7.29 23.43 -18.16
C VAL A 150 5.78 23.51 -18.04
N PHE A 151 5.26 23.30 -16.83
CA PHE A 151 3.84 23.37 -16.55
C PHE A 151 3.58 24.23 -15.31
N GLY A 152 2.45 24.94 -15.31
CA GLY A 152 1.99 25.71 -14.17
C GLY A 152 1.31 24.79 -13.15
N LEU A 153 1.55 25.05 -11.87
CA LEU A 153 0.90 24.33 -10.78
C LEU A 153 -0.41 25.01 -10.39
N LEU A 154 -1.42 24.19 -10.07
CA LEU A 154 -2.67 24.71 -9.52
C LEU A 154 -2.49 25.07 -8.04
N HIS A 155 -3.48 25.80 -7.52
CA HIS A 155 -3.48 26.24 -6.13
C HIS A 155 -3.35 25.03 -5.19
N HIS A 156 -2.42 25.08 -4.22
CA HIS A 156 -2.13 24.01 -3.27
C HIS A 156 -1.41 22.75 -3.80
N GLU A 157 -1.07 22.64 -5.09
CA GLU A 157 -0.36 21.45 -5.61
C GLU A 157 1.11 21.34 -5.16
N CYS A 158 1.68 22.37 -4.53
CA CYS A 158 3.00 22.28 -3.90
C CYS A 158 2.93 21.59 -2.53
N LYS A 159 1.75 21.47 -1.92
CA LYS A 159 1.59 20.90 -0.58
C LYS A 159 1.55 19.38 -0.65
N LEU A 160 2.07 18.72 0.38
CA LEU A 160 2.00 17.28 0.52
C LEU A 160 0.65 16.86 1.12
N SER A 161 0.01 15.82 0.58
CA SER A 161 -1.16 15.19 1.19
C SER A 161 -1.13 13.67 1.04
N VAL A 162 -2.18 12.99 1.50
CA VAL A 162 -2.41 11.56 1.25
C VAL A 162 -3.30 11.44 0.02
N GLN A 163 -2.80 10.78 -1.01
CA GLN A 163 -3.52 10.55 -2.27
C GLN A 163 -4.01 9.12 -2.38
N HIS A 164 -5.18 8.98 -3.00
CA HIS A 164 -5.79 7.71 -3.32
C HIS A 164 -5.92 7.55 -4.82
N TYR A 165 -5.33 6.47 -5.33
CA TYR A 165 -5.38 6.11 -6.73
C TYR A 165 -6.19 4.82 -6.89
N GLY A 166 -7.17 4.81 -7.80
CA GLY A 166 -7.80 3.57 -8.22
C GLY A 166 -6.87 2.86 -9.20
N VAL A 167 -6.37 1.69 -8.84
CA VAL A 167 -5.35 0.94 -9.58
C VAL A 167 -5.83 -0.45 -9.96
N ARG A 168 -5.30 -0.96 -11.07
CA ARG A 168 -5.44 -2.33 -11.56
C ARG A 168 -4.06 -2.83 -11.97
N LYS A 169 -3.76 -4.11 -11.67
CA LYS A 169 -2.53 -4.76 -12.14
C LYS A 169 -2.52 -4.76 -13.67
N ALA A 170 -1.37 -4.45 -14.26
CA ALA A 170 -1.21 -4.42 -15.72
C ALA A 170 -1.30 -5.85 -16.27
N ALA A 171 -1.97 -6.03 -17.41
CA ALA A 171 -2.22 -7.38 -17.96
C ALA A 171 -0.95 -8.13 -18.41
N GLY A 172 0.16 -7.41 -18.65
CA GLY A 172 1.46 -8.01 -19.01
C GLY A 172 2.40 -8.22 -17.83
N TYR A 173 1.94 -8.05 -16.58
CA TYR A 173 2.74 -8.24 -15.38
C TYR A 173 2.16 -9.41 -14.57
N GLU A 174 2.84 -10.56 -14.58
CA GLU A 174 2.39 -11.77 -13.88
C GLU A 174 2.96 -11.86 -12.45
N ASP A 175 4.13 -11.26 -12.21
CA ASP A 175 4.80 -11.32 -10.92
C ASP A 175 3.94 -10.77 -9.76
N PRO A 176 4.11 -11.32 -8.54
CA PRO A 176 3.39 -10.88 -7.36
C PRO A 176 3.79 -9.46 -6.98
N LEU A 177 2.79 -8.60 -6.76
CA LEU A 177 2.99 -7.21 -6.35
C LEU A 177 2.57 -6.99 -4.90
N PRO A 178 3.47 -7.17 -3.90
CA PRO A 178 3.19 -6.92 -2.51
C PRO A 178 2.91 -5.43 -2.21
N SER A 179 2.06 -5.20 -1.21
CA SER A 179 1.83 -3.88 -0.68
C SER A 179 3.08 -3.35 0.03
N LYS A 180 3.32 -2.03 -0.09
CA LYS A 180 4.49 -1.31 0.42
C LYS A 180 5.80 -1.60 -0.33
N GLU A 181 5.75 -2.27 -1.47
CA GLU A 181 6.87 -2.30 -2.40
C GLU A 181 7.10 -0.91 -3.00
N GLN A 182 8.35 -0.58 -3.31
CA GLN A 182 8.71 0.72 -3.87
C GLN A 182 8.41 0.75 -5.36
N LEU A 183 7.55 1.67 -5.77
CA LEU A 183 7.14 1.85 -7.16
C LEU A 183 7.41 3.29 -7.60
N LEU A 184 7.79 3.45 -8.86
CA LEU A 184 7.82 4.73 -9.54
C LEU A 184 6.41 5.06 -10.00
N LEU A 185 5.79 6.02 -9.33
CA LEU A 185 4.45 6.49 -9.64
C LEU A 185 4.55 7.70 -10.57
N VAL A 186 4.02 7.56 -11.78
CA VAL A 186 3.91 8.64 -12.77
C VAL A 186 2.45 9.09 -12.80
N ASN A 187 2.20 10.26 -12.20
CA ASN A 187 0.90 10.89 -12.08
C ASN A 187 0.86 12.13 -12.98
N GLY A 188 0.29 12.00 -14.17
CA GLY A 188 0.32 13.05 -15.20
C GLY A 188 1.75 13.45 -15.57
N LEU A 189 2.17 14.65 -15.17
CA LEU A 189 3.50 15.21 -15.46
C LEU A 189 4.51 15.02 -14.32
N ARG A 190 4.07 14.54 -13.16
CA ARG A 190 4.94 14.30 -12.00
C ARG A 190 5.28 12.83 -11.88
N SER A 191 6.54 12.54 -11.60
CA SER A 191 7.01 11.20 -11.25
C SER A 191 7.68 11.23 -9.88
N PHE A 192 7.40 10.22 -9.06
CA PHE A 192 8.01 10.09 -7.74
C PHE A 192 8.04 8.63 -7.29
N PHE A 193 9.03 8.28 -6.48
CA PHE A 193 9.11 6.96 -5.87
C PHE A 193 8.29 6.93 -4.59
N ALA A 194 7.45 5.92 -4.43
CA ALA A 194 6.71 5.74 -3.21
C ALA A 194 6.33 4.28 -2.95
N ARG A 195 5.92 3.99 -1.71
CA ARG A 195 5.52 2.66 -1.24
C ARG A 195 4.01 2.62 -0.98
N PRO A 196 3.17 2.32 -1.99
CA PRO A 196 1.72 2.39 -1.84
C PRO A 196 1.18 1.27 -0.94
N VAL A 197 0.15 1.62 -0.16
CA VAL A 197 -0.67 0.65 0.56
C VAL A 197 -1.90 0.33 -0.27
N PHE A 198 -2.09 -0.94 -0.62
CA PHE A 198 -3.24 -1.40 -1.39
C PHE A 198 -4.42 -1.69 -0.45
N SER A 199 -5.62 -1.38 -0.92
CA SER A 199 -6.85 -1.53 -0.14
C SER A 199 -8.06 -1.77 -1.02
N THR A 200 -9.07 -2.44 -0.47
CA THR A 200 -10.34 -2.67 -1.15
C THR A 200 -11.14 -1.37 -1.33
N ASP A 201 -11.90 -1.29 -2.42
CA ASP A 201 -12.78 -0.15 -2.72
C ASP A 201 -14.25 -0.58 -2.64
N GLU A 202 -14.74 -0.80 -1.41
CA GLU A 202 -16.16 -1.06 -1.19
C GLU A 202 -16.97 0.24 -1.19
N HIS A 203 -18.00 0.29 -2.01
CA HIS A 203 -18.88 1.46 -2.10
C HIS A 203 -19.64 1.68 -0.78
N GLY A 204 -19.64 2.92 -0.29
CA GLY A 204 -20.35 3.30 0.94
C GLY A 204 -19.70 2.80 2.23
N ALA A 205 -18.52 2.19 2.16
CA ALA A 205 -17.73 1.83 3.33
C ALA A 205 -16.84 3.01 3.77
N ASP A 206 -16.77 3.23 5.07
CA ASP A 206 -15.86 4.17 5.74
C ASP A 206 -14.47 3.56 6.00
N LYS A 207 -14.42 2.23 6.14
CA LYS A 207 -13.21 1.44 6.41
C LYS A 207 -12.90 0.55 5.22
N HIS A 208 -11.64 0.52 4.84
CA HIS A 208 -11.14 -0.25 3.71
C HIS A 208 -10.18 -1.32 4.19
N LYS A 209 -10.35 -2.56 3.71
CA LYS A 209 -9.46 -3.66 4.08
C LYS A 209 -8.16 -3.50 3.30
N MET A 210 -7.02 -3.56 3.99
CA MET A 210 -5.70 -3.61 3.35
C MET A 210 -5.54 -4.95 2.63
N GLU A 211 -5.03 -4.90 1.40
CA GLU A 211 -4.65 -6.09 0.64
C GLU A 211 -3.13 -6.30 0.75
N ARG A 212 -2.71 -7.56 0.93
CA ARG A 212 -1.28 -7.91 1.03
C ARG A 212 -0.60 -7.87 -0.33
N PHE A 213 -1.32 -8.27 -1.37
CA PHE A 213 -0.89 -8.28 -2.76
C PHE A 213 -1.93 -7.60 -3.64
N LEU A 214 -1.50 -6.99 -4.73
CA LEU A 214 -2.39 -6.52 -5.78
C LEU A 214 -2.76 -7.70 -6.69
N HIS A 215 -3.96 -8.24 -6.49
CA HIS A 215 -4.45 -9.37 -7.28
C HIS A 215 -4.90 -8.95 -8.69
N GLU A 216 -4.76 -9.86 -9.65
CA GLU A 216 -5.17 -9.65 -11.04
C GLU A 216 -6.70 -9.53 -11.19
N GLY A 217 -7.14 -8.71 -12.15
CA GLY A 217 -8.56 -8.52 -12.48
C GLY A 217 -9.38 -7.76 -11.43
N ARG A 218 -8.84 -7.45 -10.25
CA ARG A 218 -9.56 -6.74 -9.18
C ARG A 218 -9.14 -5.27 -9.11
N PRO A 219 -10.09 -4.31 -9.16
CA PRO A 219 -9.77 -2.92 -8.91
C PRO A 219 -9.48 -2.72 -7.42
N SER A 220 -8.37 -2.06 -7.14
CA SER A 220 -7.90 -1.77 -5.77
C SER A 220 -7.59 -0.29 -5.64
N VAL A 221 -7.41 0.20 -4.41
CA VAL A 221 -7.01 1.58 -4.15
C VAL A 221 -5.62 1.61 -3.53
N ALA A 222 -4.70 2.27 -4.21
CA ALA A 222 -3.36 2.57 -3.72
C ALA A 222 -3.37 3.89 -2.94
N THR A 223 -2.98 3.85 -1.68
CA THR A 223 -2.87 5.02 -0.80
C THR A 223 -1.40 5.36 -0.55
N VAL A 224 -1.03 6.62 -0.71
CA VAL A 224 0.37 7.07 -0.65
C VAL A 224 0.47 8.54 -0.24
N TYR A 225 1.58 8.94 0.37
CA TYR A 225 1.89 10.37 0.53
C TYR A 225 2.48 10.90 -0.78
N ALA A 226 1.88 11.95 -1.31
CA ALA A 226 2.27 12.53 -2.59
C ALA A 226 1.84 14.01 -2.65
N PRO A 227 2.54 14.85 -3.42
CA PRO A 227 2.19 16.27 -3.53
C PRO A 227 0.85 16.40 -4.26
N ILE A 228 -0.05 17.18 -3.67
CA ILE A 228 -1.46 17.27 -4.06
C ILE A 228 -1.58 17.45 -5.56
N ALA A 229 -2.46 16.66 -6.16
CA ALA A 229 -2.82 16.78 -7.56
C ALA A 229 -4.35 16.75 -7.68
N TYR A 230 -4.87 17.41 -8.70
CA TYR A 230 -6.31 17.46 -8.93
C TYR A 230 -6.77 16.44 -9.97
N THR A 231 -8.00 15.95 -9.85
CA THR A 231 -8.58 14.99 -10.79
C THR A 231 -9.09 15.69 -12.06
N PRO A 232 -9.16 15.02 -13.23
CA PRO A 232 -8.75 13.64 -13.52
C PRO A 232 -7.28 13.56 -13.91
N LEU A 233 -6.51 12.69 -13.25
CA LEU A 233 -5.14 12.38 -13.65
C LEU A 233 -4.94 10.86 -13.77
N PRO A 234 -4.37 10.37 -14.89
CA PRO A 234 -3.99 8.98 -15.00
C PRO A 234 -2.75 8.71 -14.14
N LEU A 235 -2.71 7.50 -13.57
CA LEU A 235 -1.56 6.97 -12.86
C LEU A 235 -0.99 5.78 -13.64
N LEU A 236 0.32 5.81 -13.86
CA LEU A 236 1.10 4.66 -14.30
C LEU A 236 2.09 4.33 -13.18
N ALA A 237 2.09 3.08 -12.74
CA ALA A 237 3.03 2.59 -11.74
C ALA A 237 4.05 1.67 -12.42
N PHE A 238 5.32 1.99 -12.24
CA PHE A 238 6.44 1.23 -12.78
C PHE A 238 7.27 0.63 -11.66
N LYS A 239 7.80 -0.55 -11.92
CA LYS A 239 8.88 -1.15 -11.14
C LYS A 239 10.17 -0.94 -11.88
N VAL A 240 11.13 -0.32 -11.22
CA VAL A 240 12.46 -0.05 -11.79
C VAL A 240 13.37 -1.19 -11.37
N ALA A 241 13.85 -1.95 -12.35
CA ALA A 241 14.86 -2.99 -12.13
C ALA A 241 16.23 -2.36 -11.84
N ASN A 242 17.17 -3.16 -11.32
CA ASN A 242 18.53 -2.69 -11.02
C ASN A 242 19.26 -2.16 -12.27
N ASP A 243 18.91 -2.67 -13.44
CA ASP A 243 19.47 -2.27 -14.73
C ASP A 243 18.88 -0.94 -15.26
N GLY A 244 18.00 -0.30 -14.48
CA GLY A 244 17.31 0.95 -14.85
C GLY A 244 16.11 0.75 -15.79
N ALA A 245 15.83 -0.48 -16.23
CA ALA A 245 14.63 -0.81 -17.00
C ALA A 245 13.37 -0.64 -16.14
N ALA A 246 12.40 0.13 -16.64
CA ALA A 246 11.12 0.37 -15.96
C ALA A 246 10.02 -0.50 -16.59
N GLN A 247 9.50 -1.46 -15.82
CA GLN A 247 8.39 -2.32 -16.23
C GLN A 247 7.07 -1.77 -15.69
N LEU A 248 6.04 -1.69 -16.54
CA LEU A 248 4.71 -1.25 -16.13
C LEU A 248 4.03 -2.35 -15.30
N VAL A 249 3.74 -2.06 -14.03
CA VAL A 249 3.14 -3.04 -13.10
C VAL A 249 1.65 -2.81 -12.83
N ALA A 250 1.23 -1.54 -12.82
CA ALA A 250 -0.17 -1.19 -12.59
C ALA A 250 -0.56 0.09 -13.32
N THR A 251 -1.82 0.17 -13.71
CA THR A 251 -2.43 1.35 -14.32
C THR A 251 -3.61 1.81 -13.49
N GLY A 252 -3.90 3.10 -13.51
CA GLY A 252 -4.94 3.65 -12.67
C GLY A 252 -5.26 5.10 -12.93
N SER A 253 -6.00 5.69 -12.01
CA SER A 253 -6.31 7.11 -12.00
C SER A 253 -6.44 7.64 -10.57
N LEU A 254 -6.14 8.93 -10.41
CA LEU A 254 -6.34 9.64 -9.16
C LEU A 254 -7.83 9.72 -8.83
N ARG A 255 -8.20 9.33 -7.61
CA ARG A 255 -9.58 9.34 -7.09
C ARG A 255 -9.83 10.58 -6.24
N SER A 256 -9.07 10.73 -5.16
CA SER A 256 -9.19 11.84 -4.21
C SER A 256 -7.92 12.02 -3.38
N CYS A 257 -7.83 13.14 -2.68
CA CYS A 257 -6.74 13.47 -1.76
C CYS A 257 -7.33 13.69 -0.36
N ASP A 258 -7.41 12.63 0.45
CA ASP A 258 -8.08 12.67 1.75
C ASP A 258 -7.25 11.92 2.82
N PRO A 259 -6.67 12.57 3.83
CA PRO A 259 -5.92 11.87 4.88
C PRO A 259 -6.82 11.01 5.78
N ASP A 260 -8.13 11.26 5.79
CA ASP A 260 -9.09 10.63 6.69
C ASP A 260 -9.54 9.23 6.23
N ARG A 261 -9.22 8.80 4.99
CA ARG A 261 -9.58 7.44 4.53
C ARG A 261 -8.91 6.39 5.42
N ILE A 262 -9.71 5.50 5.99
CA ILE A 262 -9.22 4.50 6.95
C ILE A 262 -8.88 3.21 6.21
N VAL A 263 -7.59 2.84 6.23
CA VAL A 263 -7.11 1.54 5.75
C VAL A 263 -6.77 0.64 6.95
N LEU A 264 -7.43 -0.52 7.03
CA LEU A 264 -7.30 -1.48 8.13
C LEU A 264 -6.66 -2.77 7.65
N LYS A 265 -5.54 -3.14 8.28
CA LYS A 265 -4.98 -4.49 8.16
C LYS A 265 -5.80 -5.43 9.03
N LYS A 266 -6.41 -6.42 8.40
CA LYS A 266 -7.04 -7.56 9.06
C LYS A 266 -5.98 -8.63 9.30
N ILE A 267 -6.08 -9.32 10.43
CA ILE A 267 -5.41 -10.60 10.67
C ILE A 267 -6.47 -11.57 11.20
N VAL A 268 -6.32 -12.84 10.86
CA VAL A 268 -7.21 -13.91 11.30
C VAL A 268 -6.38 -14.93 12.07
N LEU A 269 -6.69 -15.09 13.36
CA LEU A 269 -6.11 -16.16 14.17
C LEU A 269 -6.99 -17.39 14.05
N SER A 270 -6.39 -18.54 13.79
CA SER A 270 -7.08 -19.82 13.61
C SER A 270 -6.94 -20.70 14.84
N GLY A 271 -7.96 -21.52 15.09
CA GLY A 271 -7.97 -22.49 16.17
C GLY A 271 -8.89 -23.65 15.85
N TYR A 272 -8.61 -24.80 16.45
CA TYR A 272 -9.30 -26.04 16.12
C TYR A 272 -10.07 -26.58 17.33
N PRO A 273 -11.35 -26.95 17.16
CA PRO A 273 -12.16 -27.53 18.22
C PRO A 273 -11.71 -28.97 18.50
N VAL A 274 -11.37 -29.26 19.76
CA VAL A 274 -10.94 -30.61 20.19
C VAL A 274 -12.07 -31.39 20.84
N LYS A 275 -12.95 -30.71 21.58
CA LYS A 275 -14.14 -31.31 22.20
C LYS A 275 -15.34 -30.45 21.89
N VAL A 276 -16.39 -31.04 21.33
CA VAL A 276 -17.64 -30.32 21.03
C VAL A 276 -18.79 -31.00 21.75
N HIS A 277 -19.66 -30.19 22.37
CA HIS A 277 -20.88 -30.66 23.02
C HIS A 277 -22.00 -29.64 22.80
N LYS A 278 -22.96 -29.98 21.93
CA LYS A 278 -24.05 -29.09 21.51
C LYS A 278 -23.45 -27.75 21.01
N THR A 279 -23.74 -26.64 21.69
CA THR A 279 -23.26 -25.29 21.36
C THR A 279 -21.93 -24.91 22.02
N LYS A 280 -21.37 -25.79 22.87
CA LYS A 280 -20.12 -25.53 23.58
C LYS A 280 -18.98 -26.27 22.90
N ALA A 281 -17.84 -25.63 22.76
CA ALA A 281 -16.64 -26.26 22.23
C ALA A 281 -15.40 -25.87 23.04
N VAL A 282 -14.43 -26.77 23.13
CA VAL A 282 -13.08 -26.49 23.64
C VAL A 282 -12.17 -26.34 22.44
N VAL A 283 -11.62 -25.14 22.24
CA VAL A 283 -10.74 -24.77 21.12
C VAL A 283 -9.30 -24.76 21.60
N ARG A 284 -8.38 -25.30 20.78
CA ARG A 284 -6.92 -25.27 21.01
C ARG A 284 -6.21 -24.67 19.80
N PHE A 285 -4.91 -24.39 19.98
CA PHE A 285 -3.99 -23.88 18.96
C PHE A 285 -4.21 -22.45 18.47
N MET A 286 -5.22 -21.73 18.99
CA MET A 286 -5.38 -20.30 18.72
C MET A 286 -4.49 -19.41 19.60
N PHE A 287 -4.20 -19.87 20.82
CA PHE A 287 -3.33 -19.19 21.76
C PHE A 287 -2.52 -20.24 22.52
N HIS A 288 -1.36 -19.82 23.03
CA HIS A 288 -0.49 -20.67 23.85
C HIS A 288 -0.56 -20.33 25.35
N ASN A 289 -1.00 -19.12 25.71
CA ASN A 289 -1.09 -18.65 27.10
C ASN A 289 -2.54 -18.40 27.54
N PRO A 290 -2.91 -18.70 28.81
CA PRO A 290 -4.25 -18.45 29.33
C PRO A 290 -4.56 -16.95 29.50
N ASP A 291 -3.54 -16.11 29.71
CA ASP A 291 -3.74 -14.67 29.82
C ASP A 291 -4.06 -14.02 28.47
N ASP A 292 -3.54 -14.56 27.37
CA ASP A 292 -3.90 -14.11 26.03
C ASP A 292 -5.40 -14.38 25.76
N VAL A 293 -5.89 -15.56 26.18
CA VAL A 293 -7.33 -15.89 26.11
C VAL A 293 -8.18 -14.90 26.91
N ARG A 294 -7.72 -14.47 28.09
CA ARG A 294 -8.43 -13.48 28.92
C ARG A 294 -8.44 -12.10 28.26
N TRP A 295 -7.32 -11.69 27.66
CA TRP A 295 -7.18 -10.43 26.94
C TRP A 295 -8.13 -10.34 25.74
N PHE A 296 -8.16 -11.38 24.91
CA PHE A 296 -9.00 -11.44 23.71
C PHE A 296 -10.44 -11.89 23.95
N ARG A 297 -10.83 -12.12 25.22
CA ARG A 297 -12.19 -12.55 25.59
C ARG A 297 -13.33 -11.70 25.00
N PRO A 298 -13.22 -10.36 24.89
CA PRO A 298 -14.28 -9.54 24.32
C PRO A 298 -14.48 -9.72 22.80
N VAL A 299 -13.54 -10.35 22.10
CA VAL A 299 -13.58 -10.48 20.63
C VAL A 299 -14.52 -11.61 20.22
N GLU A 300 -15.31 -11.35 19.17
CA GLU A 300 -16.23 -12.35 18.61
C GLU A 300 -15.48 -13.37 17.75
N LEU A 301 -15.82 -14.64 17.94
CA LEU A 301 -15.33 -15.76 17.15
C LEU A 301 -16.31 -16.09 16.03
N TRP A 302 -15.81 -16.54 14.90
CA TRP A 302 -16.62 -17.00 13.79
C TRP A 302 -16.00 -18.23 13.14
N THR A 303 -16.75 -18.99 12.35
CA THR A 303 -16.22 -20.16 11.64
C THR A 303 -16.49 -20.04 10.14
N LYS A 304 -15.72 -20.78 9.32
CA LYS A 304 -15.96 -20.84 7.85
C LYS A 304 -17.37 -21.37 7.52
N ALA A 305 -17.97 -22.16 8.42
CA ALA A 305 -19.35 -22.64 8.33
C ALA A 305 -20.42 -21.59 8.71
N GLY A 306 -20.02 -20.34 8.98
CA GLY A 306 -20.94 -19.23 9.27
C GLY A 306 -21.46 -19.17 10.71
N ARG A 307 -20.90 -19.96 11.65
CA ARG A 307 -21.25 -19.89 13.07
C ARG A 307 -20.59 -18.70 13.75
N ARG A 308 -21.24 -18.18 14.78
CA ARG A 308 -20.72 -17.08 15.61
C ARG A 308 -20.66 -17.49 17.07
N GLY A 309 -19.63 -17.03 17.77
CA GLY A 309 -19.41 -17.43 19.15
C GLY A 309 -18.57 -16.45 19.95
N ARG A 310 -18.38 -16.78 21.22
CA ARG A 310 -17.59 -16.00 22.16
C ARG A 310 -16.79 -16.87 23.10
N ILE A 311 -15.69 -16.33 23.60
CA ILE A 311 -14.84 -16.99 24.60
C ILE A 311 -15.52 -16.90 25.98
N ARG A 312 -15.64 -18.04 26.66
CA ARG A 312 -16.20 -18.11 28.01
C ARG A 312 -15.11 -17.99 29.07
N GLU A 313 -14.17 -18.93 29.07
CA GLU A 313 -13.10 -19.05 30.06
C GLU A 313 -11.88 -19.82 29.47
N PRO A 314 -10.64 -19.50 29.89
CA PRO A 314 -9.48 -20.32 29.59
C PRO A 314 -9.54 -21.66 30.33
N VAL A 315 -8.90 -22.69 29.78
CA VAL A 315 -8.78 -24.03 30.34
C VAL A 315 -7.31 -24.45 30.36
N GLY A 316 -6.80 -24.75 31.55
CA GLY A 316 -5.42 -25.18 31.75
C GLY A 316 -4.39 -24.07 31.49
N THR A 317 -3.16 -24.47 31.20
CA THR A 317 -1.98 -23.60 31.07
C THR A 317 -1.55 -23.33 29.62
N HIS A 318 -2.03 -24.12 28.66
CA HIS A 318 -1.58 -24.09 27.26
C HIS A 318 -2.55 -23.35 26.32
N GLY A 319 -3.21 -22.28 26.80
CA GLY A 319 -4.06 -21.41 25.97
C GLY A 319 -5.32 -22.08 25.39
N ALA A 320 -5.71 -23.26 25.87
CA ALA A 320 -7.00 -23.85 25.50
C ALA A 320 -8.15 -23.01 26.08
N MET A 321 -9.28 -22.95 25.39
CA MET A 321 -10.40 -22.10 25.79
C MET A 321 -11.75 -22.78 25.55
N LYS A 322 -12.69 -22.53 26.46
CA LYS A 322 -14.10 -22.89 26.27
C LYS A 322 -14.81 -21.77 25.54
N CYS A 323 -15.43 -22.11 24.43
CA CYS A 323 -16.21 -21.22 23.59
C CYS A 323 -17.69 -21.63 23.58
N ILE A 324 -18.56 -20.66 23.43
CA ILE A 324 -20.00 -20.86 23.22
C ILE A 324 -20.34 -20.29 21.85
N PHE A 325 -21.01 -21.09 21.02
CA PHE A 325 -21.49 -20.71 19.70
C PHE A 325 -23.02 -20.64 19.66
N ASP A 326 -23.55 -20.00 18.63
CA ASP A 326 -24.97 -19.92 18.30
C ASP A 326 -25.60 -21.27 17.94
N GLY A 327 -24.82 -22.17 17.31
CA GLY A 327 -25.26 -23.50 16.89
C GLY A 327 -24.24 -24.60 17.16
N PRO A 328 -24.55 -25.85 16.80
CA PRO A 328 -23.62 -26.96 16.89
C PRO A 328 -22.46 -26.79 15.90
N LEU A 329 -21.24 -27.08 16.38
CA LEU A 329 -19.99 -27.00 15.63
C LEU A 329 -19.53 -28.40 15.19
N ARG A 330 -18.91 -28.54 14.02
CA ARG A 330 -18.26 -29.81 13.64
C ARG A 330 -16.80 -29.80 14.07
N GLN A 331 -16.24 -30.97 14.35
CA GLN A 331 -14.84 -31.07 14.79
C GLN A 331 -13.83 -30.69 13.69
N GLN A 332 -14.24 -30.79 12.43
CA GLN A 332 -13.46 -30.35 11.28
C GLN A 332 -13.51 -28.83 11.02
N ASP A 333 -14.39 -28.09 11.72
CA ASP A 333 -14.53 -26.65 11.47
C ASP A 333 -13.36 -25.89 12.11
N ALA A 334 -12.80 -24.93 11.37
CA ALA A 334 -11.85 -23.97 11.93
C ALA A 334 -12.60 -22.82 12.63
N VAL A 335 -12.22 -22.54 13.87
CA VAL A 335 -12.65 -21.37 14.63
C VAL A 335 -11.67 -20.25 14.35
N LEU A 336 -12.20 -19.09 13.97
CA LEU A 336 -11.42 -17.95 13.51
C LEU A 336 -11.76 -16.72 14.34
N MET A 337 -10.75 -15.88 14.58
CA MET A 337 -10.90 -14.60 15.24
C MET A 337 -10.31 -13.49 14.37
N SER A 338 -11.11 -12.47 14.05
CA SER A 338 -10.65 -11.34 13.24
C SER A 338 -10.17 -10.19 14.13
N LEU A 339 -8.93 -9.75 13.93
CA LEU A 339 -8.37 -8.57 14.57
C LEU A 339 -7.99 -7.52 13.51
N TYR A 340 -8.13 -6.25 13.85
CA TYR A 340 -7.91 -5.13 12.93
C TYR A 340 -6.97 -4.10 13.52
N LYS A 341 -6.11 -3.54 12.67
CA LYS A 341 -5.23 -2.42 13.00
C LYS A 341 -5.21 -1.42 11.85
N ARG A 342 -5.23 -0.13 12.16
CA ARG A 342 -5.04 0.91 11.13
C ARG A 342 -3.60 0.93 10.62
N VAL A 343 -3.46 0.98 9.30
CA VAL A 343 -2.18 1.05 8.62
C VAL A 343 -2.12 2.35 7.83
N TYR A 344 -0.96 2.98 7.90
CA TYR A 344 -0.65 4.20 7.18
C TYR A 344 0.38 3.90 6.08
N PRO A 345 0.39 4.68 4.98
CA PRO A 345 1.45 4.60 3.99
C PRO A 345 2.81 4.94 4.61
N LYS A 346 3.89 4.51 3.95
CA LYS A 346 5.25 4.85 4.37
C LYS A 346 5.59 6.25 3.85
N TRP A 347 6.21 7.07 4.71
CA TRP A 347 6.72 8.36 4.31
C TRP A 347 7.73 8.21 3.16
N PRO A 348 7.67 9.06 2.11
CA PRO A 348 8.59 8.99 0.99
C PRO A 348 10.01 9.28 1.45
N GLU A 349 10.97 8.47 0.98
CA GLU A 349 12.39 8.62 1.32
C GLU A 349 12.99 9.87 0.65
N ASN A 350 12.58 10.15 -0.59
CA ASN A 350 12.98 11.35 -1.32
C ASN A 350 11.76 12.27 -1.52
N LEU A 351 11.91 13.50 -1.06
CA LEU A 351 10.96 14.61 -1.25
C LEU A 351 11.38 15.51 -2.43
N ASP A 352 12.15 15.00 -3.39
CA ASP A 352 12.66 15.77 -4.53
C ASP A 352 11.55 16.43 -5.37
N PHE A 353 10.30 15.98 -5.21
CA PHE A 353 9.11 16.55 -5.82
C PHE A 353 8.49 17.74 -5.05
N ALA A 354 8.99 18.02 -3.83
CA ALA A 354 8.49 19.04 -2.90
C ALA A 354 9.51 20.18 -2.65
N ALA A 355 10.70 20.10 -3.26
CA ALA A 355 11.75 21.11 -3.18
C ALA A 355 11.57 22.22 -4.25
#